data_AF-A0A923C9H5-F1
#
_entry.id   AF-A0A923C9H5-F1
#
_cell.length_a   1.000
_cell.length_b   1.000
_cell.length_c   1.000
_cell.angle_alpha   90.00
_cell.angle_beta   90.00
_cell.angle_gamma   90.00
#
_symmetry.space_group_name_H-M   'P 1'
#
loop_
_entity.id
_entity.type
_entity.pdbx_description
1 polymer ?
#
loop_
_entity_poly.entity_id
_entity_poly.type
_entity_poly.pdbx_seq_one_letter_code
_entity_poly.pdbx_strand_id
1 'polypeptide(L)'
;QSAGRVVGVLFVESPLDMQFSFEDEDALVALGGQLGAAIDLMHEAEEPCTGADATPAATDPPPVSGPALHVRHYRSNDSVFVNNAYLIKGVAGAILWKLLKDIQQGRHEFTNRELRLDGSLRLPDVADNLEARLLLLHRRLAEQCPQLRIQKTGRGCFRFEASGPVQLEDMEG
;
A
#
# COMPACT_ATOMS: atom_id res chain seq x y z
N GLN A 1 -0.83 4.29 -26.44
CA GLN A 1 0.57 4.32 -25.96
C GLN A 1 0.86 5.73 -25.49
N SER A 2 1.69 5.91 -24.48
CA SER A 2 2.10 7.25 -24.03
C SER A 2 3.59 7.24 -23.69
N ALA A 3 4.31 8.28 -24.12
CA ALA A 3 5.79 8.37 -24.06
C ALA A 3 6.55 7.11 -24.54
N GLY A 4 6.02 6.42 -25.57
CA GLY A 4 6.63 5.19 -26.11
C GLY A 4 6.37 3.91 -25.29
N ARG A 5 5.54 3.98 -24.25
CA ARG A 5 5.16 2.85 -23.39
C ARG A 5 3.69 2.46 -23.59
N VAL A 6 3.41 1.16 -23.57
CA VAL A 6 2.03 0.64 -23.54
C VAL A 6 1.51 0.74 -22.11
N VAL A 7 0.49 1.60 -21.91
CA VAL A 7 -0.19 1.79 -20.61
C VAL A 7 -1.48 0.97 -20.48
N GLY A 8 -2.04 0.49 -21.59
CA GLY A 8 -3.26 -0.30 -21.63
C GLY A 8 -3.74 -0.56 -23.06
N VAL A 9 -4.84 -1.31 -23.19
CA VAL A 9 -5.50 -1.65 -24.46
C VAL A 9 -6.95 -1.20 -24.38
N LEU A 10 -7.42 -0.47 -25.40
CA LEU A 10 -8.83 -0.13 -25.59
C LEU A 10 -9.45 -1.22 -26.47
N PHE A 11 -10.39 -1.99 -25.91
CA PHE A 11 -11.12 -3.02 -26.63
C PHE A 11 -12.57 -2.55 -26.85
N VAL A 12 -13.02 -2.63 -28.09
CA VAL A 12 -14.38 -2.23 -28.50
C VAL A 12 -14.94 -3.32 -29.40
N GLU A 13 -16.16 -3.76 -29.11
CA GLU A 13 -16.86 -4.78 -29.89
C GLU A 13 -18.28 -4.34 -30.24
N SER A 14 -18.83 -4.89 -31.32
CA SER A 14 -20.20 -4.66 -31.76
C SER A 14 -20.83 -5.99 -32.19
N PRO A 15 -22.11 -6.23 -31.89
CA PRO A 15 -22.84 -7.40 -32.40
C PRO A 15 -23.25 -7.28 -33.88
N LEU A 16 -23.03 -6.11 -34.50
CA LEU A 16 -23.33 -5.84 -35.90
C LEU A 16 -22.08 -6.01 -36.75
N ASP A 17 -22.18 -6.81 -37.82
CA ASP A 17 -21.11 -7.00 -38.79
C ASP A 17 -20.71 -5.66 -39.43
N MET A 18 -19.40 -5.42 -39.52
CA MET A 18 -18.82 -4.24 -40.17
C MET A 18 -19.29 -2.89 -39.59
N GLN A 19 -19.65 -2.85 -38.30
CA GLN A 19 -20.14 -1.63 -37.65
C GLN A 19 -19.11 -0.47 -37.62
N PHE A 20 -17.82 -0.78 -37.54
CA PHE A 20 -16.77 0.23 -37.39
C PHE A 20 -16.23 0.67 -38.75
N SER A 21 -16.30 1.97 -39.00
CA SER A 21 -15.74 2.64 -40.15
C SER A 21 -14.34 3.20 -39.85
N PHE A 22 -13.67 3.73 -40.88
CA PHE A 22 -12.39 4.44 -40.71
C PHE A 22 -12.51 5.68 -39.81
N GLU A 23 -13.66 6.36 -39.81
CA GLU A 23 -13.90 7.51 -38.93
C GLU A 23 -13.98 7.08 -37.45
N ASP A 24 -14.57 5.89 -37.19
CA ASP A 24 -14.62 5.31 -35.85
C ASP A 24 -13.21 4.90 -35.38
N GLU A 25 -12.40 4.33 -36.28
CA GLU A 25 -11.01 3.99 -35.99
C GLU A 25 -10.21 5.24 -35.61
N ASP A 26 -10.29 6.31 -36.39
CA ASP A 26 -9.62 7.59 -36.12
C ASP A 26 -10.06 8.18 -34.78
N ALA A 27 -11.37 8.12 -34.48
CA ALA A 27 -11.91 8.57 -33.20
C ALA A 27 -11.37 7.73 -32.02
N LEU A 28 -11.32 6.40 -32.16
CA LEU A 28 -10.76 5.50 -31.13
C LEU A 28 -9.26 5.72 -30.92
N VAL A 29 -8.50 6.00 -31.99
CA VAL A 29 -7.08 6.36 -31.89
C VAL A 29 -6.90 7.68 -31.13
N ALA A 30 -7.70 8.70 -31.45
CA ALA A 30 -7.65 9.99 -30.75
C ALA A 30 -8.00 9.85 -29.26
N LEU A 31 -9.06 9.11 -28.94
CA LEU A 31 -9.47 8.81 -27.56
C LEU A 31 -8.39 8.02 -26.81
N GLY A 32 -7.80 7.01 -27.45
CA GLY A 32 -6.71 6.21 -26.87
C GLY A 32 -5.46 7.06 -26.57
N GLY A 33 -5.17 8.04 -27.42
CA GLY A 33 -4.09 9.01 -27.22
C GLY A 33 -4.36 9.93 -26.02
N GLN A 34 -5.55 10.53 -25.95
CA GLN A 34 -5.95 11.40 -24.83
C GLN A 34 -6.00 10.65 -23.50
N LEU A 35 -6.56 9.43 -23.49
CA LEU A 35 -6.60 8.58 -22.31
C LEU A 35 -5.19 8.20 -21.85
N GLY A 36 -4.31 7.84 -22.78
CA GLY A 36 -2.91 7.54 -22.49
C GLY A 36 -2.18 8.73 -21.85
N ALA A 37 -2.36 9.94 -22.41
CA ALA A 37 -1.78 11.16 -21.87
C ALA A 37 -2.34 11.52 -20.49
N ALA A 38 -3.65 11.36 -20.26
CA ALA A 38 -4.27 11.60 -18.97
C ALA A 38 -3.76 10.63 -17.89
N ILE A 39 -3.59 9.34 -18.22
CA ILE A 39 -3.01 8.33 -17.32
C ILE A 39 -1.57 8.69 -16.96
N ASP A 40 -0.76 9.12 -17.92
CA ASP A 40 0.62 9.53 -17.63
C ASP A 40 0.66 10.82 -16.82
N LEU A 41 -0.20 11.81 -17.08
CA LEU A 41 -0.28 13.03 -16.27
C LEU A 41 -0.69 12.73 -14.82
N MET A 42 -1.64 11.81 -14.61
CA MET A 42 -2.01 11.35 -13.27
C MET A 42 -0.84 10.64 -12.59
N HIS A 43 -0.03 9.90 -13.35
CA HIS A 43 1.16 9.24 -12.83
C HIS A 43 2.32 10.19 -12.53
N GLU A 44 2.47 11.29 -13.29
CA GLU A 44 3.49 12.33 -13.10
C GLU A 44 3.14 13.32 -11.99
N ALA A 45 1.87 13.72 -11.88
CA ALA A 45 1.39 14.59 -10.80
C ALA A 45 1.42 13.93 -9.41
N GLU A 46 1.50 12.60 -9.39
CA GLU A 46 1.78 11.81 -8.20
C GLU A 46 3.30 11.68 -8.02
N GLU A 47 3.93 12.71 -7.41
CA GLU A 47 5.38 12.72 -7.20
C GLU A 47 5.85 11.41 -6.54
N PRO A 48 6.83 10.69 -7.16
CA PRO A 48 7.48 9.58 -6.51
C PRO A 48 8.25 10.11 -5.30
N CYS A 49 8.34 9.32 -4.24
CA CYS A 49 9.16 9.63 -3.09
C CYS A 49 10.64 9.58 -3.49
N THR A 50 11.12 10.60 -4.18
CA THR A 50 12.55 10.90 -4.28
C THR A 50 12.99 11.27 -2.89
N GLY A 51 13.69 10.35 -2.23
CA GLY A 51 14.40 10.63 -0.99
C GLY A 51 15.47 11.69 -1.25
N ALA A 52 15.08 12.96 -1.10
CA ALA A 52 15.92 14.12 -0.99
C ALA A 52 15.03 15.25 -0.42
N ASP A 53 15.42 15.77 0.74
CA ASP A 53 14.72 16.77 1.56
C ASP A 53 13.46 16.32 2.33
N ALA A 54 13.58 15.23 3.08
CA ALA A 54 13.09 15.30 4.45
C ALA A 54 14.04 16.22 5.24
N THR A 55 13.81 17.54 5.22
CA THR A 55 14.23 18.35 6.38
C THR A 55 13.52 17.71 7.57
N PRO A 56 14.23 17.24 8.61
CA PRO A 56 13.57 16.67 9.77
C PRO A 56 12.87 17.83 10.48
N ALA A 57 11.60 18.04 10.17
CA ALA A 57 10.69 18.65 11.12
C ALA A 57 10.53 17.63 12.24
N ALA A 58 11.53 17.57 13.12
CA ALA A 58 11.48 16.94 14.42
C ALA A 58 10.44 17.70 15.25
N THR A 59 9.18 17.45 14.93
CA THR A 59 8.13 17.60 15.93
C THR A 59 8.28 16.34 16.77
N ASP A 60 8.95 16.48 17.91
CA ASP A 60 9.02 15.44 18.92
C ASP A 60 7.61 14.85 19.06
N PRO A 61 7.41 13.54 18.82
CA PRO A 61 6.09 12.96 18.99
C PRO A 61 5.65 13.26 20.43
N PRO A 62 4.39 13.69 20.64
CA PRO A 62 3.89 13.94 21.99
C PRO A 62 4.18 12.71 22.86
N PRO A 63 4.53 12.90 24.15
CA PRO A 63 4.87 11.78 25.02
C PRO A 63 3.75 10.75 24.94
N VAL A 64 4.14 9.55 24.53
CA VAL A 64 3.24 8.46 24.20
C VAL A 64 2.61 7.97 25.51
N SER A 65 1.53 8.62 25.94
CA SER A 65 0.89 8.40 27.24
C SER A 65 -0.37 7.57 27.06
N GLY A 66 -0.28 6.30 27.43
CA GLY A 66 -1.38 5.34 27.35
C GLY A 66 -0.94 3.93 27.74
N PRO A 67 -1.89 3.02 28.02
CA PRO A 67 -1.58 1.61 28.29
C PRO A 67 -0.87 0.98 27.09
N ALA A 68 0.16 0.18 27.36
CA ALA A 68 0.94 -0.45 26.31
C ALA A 68 0.10 -1.44 25.50
N LEU A 69 0.19 -1.32 24.18
CA LEU A 69 -0.44 -2.23 23.24
C LEU A 69 0.33 -3.54 23.21
N HIS A 70 -0.29 -4.63 23.63
CA HIS A 70 0.35 -5.95 23.60
C HIS A 70 0.01 -6.61 22.27
N VAL A 71 1.00 -6.71 21.38
CA VAL A 71 0.83 -7.33 20.07
C VAL A 71 1.52 -8.68 20.06
N ARG A 72 0.74 -9.75 19.83
CA ARG A 72 1.26 -11.10 19.63
C ARG A 72 1.21 -11.49 18.16
N HIS A 73 2.31 -12.02 17.66
CA HIS A 73 2.43 -12.54 16.30
C HIS A 73 2.68 -14.05 16.32
N TYR A 74 1.93 -14.81 15.53
CA TYR A 74 2.11 -16.24 15.35
C TYR A 74 2.71 -16.52 13.98
N ARG A 75 3.97 -16.95 13.95
CA ARG A 75 4.74 -17.15 12.71
C ARG A 75 4.20 -18.23 11.78
N SER A 76 3.45 -19.20 12.31
CA SER A 76 2.93 -20.33 11.52
C SER A 76 1.98 -19.90 10.41
N ASN A 77 1.28 -18.78 10.58
CA ASN A 77 0.28 -18.28 9.64
C ASN A 77 0.18 -16.75 9.59
N ASP A 78 1.19 -16.05 10.14
CA ASP A 78 1.26 -14.60 10.28
C ASP A 78 0.01 -13.99 10.93
N SER A 79 -0.56 -14.66 11.93
CA SER A 79 -1.70 -14.12 12.69
C SER A 79 -1.22 -13.11 13.72
N VAL A 80 -1.90 -11.98 13.78
CA VAL A 80 -1.61 -10.89 14.72
C VAL A 80 -2.82 -10.68 15.63
N PHE A 81 -2.54 -10.60 16.93
CA PHE A 81 -3.48 -10.28 17.99
C PHE A 81 -3.05 -9.01 18.70
N VAL A 82 -4.00 -8.16 19.06
CA VAL A 82 -3.77 -6.94 19.85
C VAL A 82 -4.57 -7.04 21.13
N ASN A 83 -3.91 -6.91 22.28
CA ASN A 83 -4.53 -7.04 23.61
C ASN A 83 -5.39 -8.32 23.71
N ASN A 84 -4.83 -9.45 23.25
CA ASN A 84 -5.48 -10.77 23.16
C ASN A 84 -6.68 -10.87 22.19
N ALA A 85 -7.04 -9.81 21.45
CA ALA A 85 -8.08 -9.85 20.44
C ALA A 85 -7.49 -10.10 19.05
N TYR A 86 -8.13 -10.96 18.26
CA TYR A 86 -7.69 -11.27 16.90
C TYR A 86 -7.82 -10.04 15.99
N LEU A 87 -6.72 -9.62 15.38
CA LEU A 87 -6.69 -8.47 14.49
C LEU A 87 -6.60 -8.86 13.02
N ILE A 88 -5.65 -9.69 12.59
CA ILE A 88 -5.48 -10.01 11.16
C ILE A 88 -4.63 -11.28 10.99
N LYS A 89 -4.56 -11.86 9.79
CA LYS A 89 -3.71 -13.02 9.48
C LYS A 89 -3.12 -13.01 8.08
N GLY A 90 -2.18 -13.92 7.82
CA GLY A 90 -1.51 -14.06 6.53
C GLY A 90 -0.66 -12.85 6.21
N VAL A 91 -0.45 -12.57 4.92
CA VAL A 91 0.52 -11.52 4.53
C VAL A 91 0.16 -10.12 5.03
N ALA A 92 -1.11 -9.79 5.22
CA ALA A 92 -1.46 -8.51 5.84
C ALA A 92 -1.02 -8.44 7.32
N GLY A 93 -1.00 -9.58 8.02
CA GLY A 93 -0.39 -9.71 9.34
C GLY A 93 1.14 -9.66 9.29
N ALA A 94 1.77 -10.30 8.29
CA ALA A 94 3.22 -10.20 8.09
C ALA A 94 3.66 -8.75 7.83
N ILE A 95 2.92 -8.02 7.00
CA ILE A 95 3.14 -6.59 6.74
C ILE A 95 3.05 -5.81 8.05
N LEU A 96 1.96 -5.98 8.82
CA LEU A 96 1.79 -5.28 10.09
C LEU A 96 2.94 -5.58 11.06
N TRP A 97 3.35 -6.84 11.18
CA TRP A 97 4.44 -7.26 12.06
C TRP A 97 5.78 -6.63 11.67
N LYS A 98 6.08 -6.56 10.38
CA LYS A 98 7.25 -5.84 9.88
C LYS A 98 7.20 -4.36 10.26
N LEU A 99 6.10 -3.68 9.95
CA LEU A 99 5.93 -2.25 10.24
C LEU A 99 6.10 -1.97 11.75
N LEU A 100 5.56 -2.85 12.61
CA LEU A 100 5.70 -2.77 14.05
C LEU A 100 7.16 -2.90 14.52
N LYS A 101 7.95 -3.81 13.93
CA LYS A 101 9.37 -3.93 14.22
C LYS A 101 10.16 -2.70 13.77
N ASP A 102 9.83 -2.17 12.60
CA ASP A 102 10.51 -1.01 12.03
C ASP A 102 10.24 0.26 12.87
N ILE A 103 9.01 0.47 13.38
CA ILE A 103 8.76 1.61 14.29
C ILE A 103 9.44 1.46 15.65
N GLN A 104 9.68 0.23 16.15
CA GLN A 104 10.50 0.04 17.35
C GLN A 104 11.97 0.44 17.13
N GLN A 105 12.42 0.42 15.88
CA GLN A 105 13.75 0.88 15.45
C GLN A 105 13.75 2.38 15.09
N GLY A 106 12.63 3.09 15.29
CA GLY A 106 12.48 4.52 14.99
C GLY A 106 12.14 4.84 13.54
N ARG A 107 11.82 3.83 12.72
CA ARG A 107 11.48 4.01 11.31
C ARG A 107 9.98 4.07 11.12
N HIS A 108 9.47 5.19 10.59
CA HIS A 108 8.04 5.42 10.41
C HIS A 108 7.59 5.51 8.95
N GLU A 109 8.51 5.67 8.00
CA GLU A 109 8.18 5.89 6.58
C GLU A 109 8.49 4.66 5.72
N PHE A 110 7.54 4.35 4.83
CA PHE A 110 7.54 3.14 4.03
C PHE A 110 7.09 3.39 2.58
N THR A 111 7.57 2.55 1.68
CA THR A 111 7.16 2.54 0.27
C THR A 111 6.57 1.20 -0.14
N ASN A 112 5.58 1.19 -1.04
CA ASN A 112 5.05 -0.04 -1.60
C ASN A 112 6.16 -0.82 -2.31
N ARG A 113 7.06 -0.13 -3.04
CA ARG A 113 8.17 -0.79 -3.76
C ARG A 113 9.05 -1.61 -2.83
N GLU A 114 9.41 -1.09 -1.65
CA GLU A 114 10.27 -1.86 -0.75
C GLU A 114 9.54 -3.05 -0.11
N LEU A 115 8.22 -2.95 0.12
CA LEU A 115 7.43 -4.06 0.61
C LEU A 115 7.31 -5.15 -0.47
N ARG A 116 7.18 -4.76 -1.75
CA ARG A 116 7.20 -5.71 -2.88
C ARG A 116 8.51 -6.47 -2.99
N LEU A 117 9.63 -5.80 -2.70
CA LEU A 117 10.97 -6.38 -2.77
C LEU A 117 11.34 -7.20 -1.52
N ASP A 118 10.54 -7.14 -0.45
CA ASP A 118 10.82 -7.86 0.78
C ASP A 118 10.33 -9.31 0.70
N GLY A 119 11.28 -10.22 0.49
CA GLY A 119 11.04 -11.65 0.44
C GLY A 119 10.51 -12.27 1.75
N SER A 120 10.66 -11.59 2.90
CA SER A 120 10.10 -12.06 4.16
C SER A 120 8.57 -12.01 4.21
N LEU A 121 7.95 -11.12 3.41
CA LEU A 121 6.50 -10.95 3.36
C LEU A 121 5.78 -12.03 2.53
N ARG A 122 6.54 -12.88 1.81
CA ARG A 122 6.02 -14.00 0.99
C ARG A 122 4.85 -13.57 0.10
N LEU A 123 5.02 -12.45 -0.59
CA LEU A 123 4.05 -11.96 -1.56
C LEU A 123 3.97 -12.95 -2.74
N PRO A 124 2.77 -13.36 -3.21
CA PRO A 124 2.63 -14.24 -4.36
C PRO A 124 3.11 -13.58 -5.67
N ASP A 125 3.94 -14.27 -6.44
CA ASP A 125 4.59 -13.71 -7.65
C ASP A 125 3.60 -13.34 -8.79
N VAL A 126 2.48 -14.06 -8.92
CA VAL A 126 1.56 -13.96 -10.07
C VAL A 126 0.55 -12.82 -9.94
N ALA A 127 0.28 -12.37 -8.72
CA ALA A 127 -0.64 -11.28 -8.42
C ALA A 127 -0.23 -10.64 -7.10
N ASP A 128 0.81 -9.80 -7.15
CA ASP A 128 1.31 -9.02 -6.01
C ASP A 128 0.21 -8.05 -5.52
N ASN A 129 -0.70 -8.59 -4.73
CA ASN A 129 -1.92 -7.93 -4.26
C ASN A 129 -1.64 -7.09 -3.02
N LEU A 130 -0.47 -6.44 -2.98
CA LEU A 130 0.00 -5.63 -1.86
C LEU A 130 -0.99 -4.50 -1.55
N GLU A 131 -1.51 -3.83 -2.56
CA GLU A 131 -2.41 -2.68 -2.38
C GLU A 131 -3.73 -3.08 -1.73
N ALA A 132 -4.35 -4.20 -2.12
CA ALA A 132 -5.55 -4.66 -1.43
C ALA A 132 -5.25 -5.12 0.00
N ARG A 133 -4.06 -5.69 0.26
CA ARG A 133 -3.62 -6.08 1.60
C ARG A 133 -3.38 -4.88 2.50
N LEU A 134 -2.76 -3.83 1.98
CA LEU A 134 -2.59 -2.55 2.68
C LEU A 134 -3.93 -1.86 2.94
N LEU A 135 -4.85 -1.88 1.96
CA LEU A 135 -6.20 -1.34 2.13
C LEU A 135 -6.99 -2.10 3.20
N LEU A 136 -6.93 -3.43 3.18
CA LEU A 136 -7.55 -4.28 4.21
C LEU A 136 -6.97 -3.97 5.59
N LEU A 137 -5.64 -3.90 5.69
CA LEU A 137 -4.95 -3.60 6.93
C LEU A 137 -5.36 -2.22 7.47
N HIS A 138 -5.33 -1.18 6.62
CA HIS A 138 -5.76 0.17 6.99
C HIS A 138 -7.19 0.19 7.55
N ARG A 139 -8.14 -0.45 6.87
CA ARG A 139 -9.54 -0.54 7.34
C ARG A 139 -9.64 -1.26 8.69
N ARG A 140 -8.96 -2.41 8.81
CA ARG A 140 -8.98 -3.23 10.03
C ARG A 140 -8.40 -2.50 11.23
N LEU A 141 -7.32 -1.75 11.03
CA LEU A 141 -6.72 -0.90 12.05
C LEU A 141 -7.68 0.22 12.48
N ALA A 142 -8.30 0.92 11.51
CA ALA A 142 -9.26 1.97 11.83
C ALA A 142 -10.45 1.48 12.66
N GLU A 143 -10.93 0.25 12.39
CA GLU A 143 -12.08 -0.34 13.07
C GLU A 143 -11.74 -0.96 14.44
N GLN A 144 -10.63 -1.71 14.54
CA GLN A 144 -10.35 -2.56 15.70
C GLN A 144 -9.19 -2.05 16.56
N CYS A 145 -8.35 -1.14 16.04
CA CYS A 145 -7.14 -0.69 16.72
C CYS A 145 -6.70 0.72 16.26
N PRO A 146 -7.47 1.77 16.58
CA PRO A 146 -7.23 3.14 16.08
C PRO A 146 -5.92 3.77 16.57
N GLN A 147 -5.25 3.15 17.55
CA GLN A 147 -3.93 3.54 18.04
C GLN A 147 -2.80 3.20 17.05
N LEU A 148 -3.03 2.32 16.07
CA LEU A 148 -2.10 2.00 15.00
C LEU A 148 -2.68 2.52 13.69
N ARG A 149 -1.92 3.32 12.95
CA ARG A 149 -2.45 4.06 11.78
C ARG A 149 -1.49 4.01 10.61
N ILE A 150 -2.05 3.82 9.41
CA ILE A 150 -1.35 3.97 8.15
C ILE A 150 -1.81 5.29 7.54
N GLN A 151 -0.92 6.25 7.40
CA GLN A 151 -1.19 7.54 6.77
C GLN A 151 -0.60 7.58 5.36
N LYS A 152 -1.40 7.88 4.35
CA LYS A 152 -0.88 8.07 2.98
C LYS A 152 -0.04 9.35 2.94
N THR A 153 1.23 9.24 2.58
CA THR A 153 2.17 10.37 2.48
C THR A 153 2.56 10.69 1.04
N GLY A 154 2.23 9.82 0.08
CA GLY A 154 2.48 10.00 -1.34
C GLY A 154 2.03 8.79 -2.16
N ARG A 155 2.35 8.77 -3.45
CA ARG A 155 2.05 7.59 -4.29
C ARG A 155 2.97 6.45 -3.92
N GLY A 156 2.37 5.33 -3.54
CA GLY A 156 3.12 4.16 -3.09
C GLY A 156 3.98 4.47 -1.86
N CYS A 157 3.65 5.50 -1.08
CA CYS A 157 4.34 5.86 0.15
C CYS A 157 3.34 6.12 1.26
N PHE A 158 3.69 5.67 2.45
CA PHE A 158 2.87 5.85 3.62
C PHE A 158 3.74 5.92 4.87
N ARG A 159 3.17 6.51 5.91
CA ARG A 159 3.73 6.53 7.25
C ARG A 159 2.94 5.57 8.15
N PHE A 160 3.63 4.80 8.97
CA PHE A 160 3.01 3.98 10.01
C PHE A 160 3.29 4.58 11.39
N GLU A 161 2.23 4.78 12.16
CA GLU A 161 2.28 5.46 13.45
C GLU A 161 1.58 4.64 14.53
N ALA A 162 2.16 4.68 15.72
CA ALA A 162 1.56 4.17 16.95
C ALA A 162 1.36 5.33 17.93
N SER A 163 0.13 5.55 18.38
CA SER A 163 -0.21 6.57 19.39
C SER A 163 0.04 6.13 20.83
N GLY A 164 0.57 4.92 21.02
CA GLY A 164 0.76 4.23 22.30
C GLY A 164 2.08 3.45 22.31
N PRO A 165 2.69 3.16 23.48
CA PRO A 165 3.83 2.25 23.52
C PRO A 165 3.38 0.86 23.05
N VAL A 166 4.19 0.18 22.25
CA VAL A 166 3.85 -1.14 21.71
C VAL A 166 4.84 -2.20 22.20
N GLN A 167 4.30 -3.25 22.81
CA GLN A 167 5.04 -4.44 23.20
C GLN A 167 4.80 -5.54 22.18
N LEU A 168 5.88 -6.11 21.65
CA LEU A 168 5.84 -7.14 20.61
C LEU A 168 6.24 -8.48 21.22
N GLU A 169 5.41 -9.49 21.02
CA GLU A 169 5.65 -10.88 21.42
C GLU A 169 5.60 -11.75 20.16
N ASP A 170 6.73 -12.37 19.81
CA ASP A 170 6.81 -13.32 18.70
C ASP A 170 6.60 -14.73 19.24
N MET A 171 5.48 -15.34 18.87
CA MET A 171 5.10 -16.68 19.29
C MET A 171 5.55 -17.67 18.23
N GLU A 172 6.39 -18.61 18.64
CA GLU A 172 6.60 -19.84 17.88
C GLU A 172 5.33 -20.67 18.03
N GLY A 173 4.67 -20.92 16.89
CA GLY A 173 3.46 -21.74 16.82
C GLY A 173 3.75 -23.20 17.11
#